data_AF-A0AAQ0Q9H7-F1
#
_entry.id   AF-A0AAQ0Q9H7-F1
#
_cell.length_a   1.000
_cell.length_b   1.000
_cell.length_c   1.000
_cell.angle_alpha   90.00
_cell.angle_beta   90.00
_cell.angle_gamma   90.00
#
_symmetry.space_group_name_H-M   'P 1'
#
loop_
_entity.id
_entity.type
_entity.pdbx_description
1 polymer ?
#
loop_
_entity_poly.entity_id
_entity_poly.type
_entity_poly.pdbx_seq_one_letter_code
_entity_poly.pdbx_strand_id
1 'polypeptide(L)'
;MGPTQIDPETMWLFVSQRNPDFPIEIAQAFYDVGQIYGIRGDVALCQSILETGWFLYTGGTAVRPEQHNYCGLGVTRKGIRGHAFKDPREGVTAQIQHLYAYASTGRLPKGEGLVDPRFSLVSRGVASTWHDLNGRWAANNHYGTQIMKLYADLCAFSASRQ
;
A
#
# COMPACT_ATOMS: atom_id res chain seq x y z
N MET A 1 -1.23 13.33 -2.17
CA MET A 1 -1.49 12.03 -1.52
C MET A 1 -2.78 11.95 -0.67
N GLY A 2 -3.75 12.91 -0.67
CA GLY A 2 -4.84 13.11 0.34
C GLY A 2 -5.78 11.97 0.82
N PRO A 3 -7.01 12.27 1.30
CA PRO A 3 -7.83 11.30 2.05
C PRO A 3 -8.40 10.18 1.18
N THR A 4 -8.51 8.97 1.74
CA THR A 4 -9.15 7.80 1.08
C THR A 4 -10.56 8.15 0.63
N GLN A 5 -10.94 7.74 -0.58
CA GLN A 5 -12.24 8.09 -1.20
C GLN A 5 -13.15 6.87 -1.38
N ILE A 6 -12.59 5.68 -1.60
CA ILE A 6 -13.36 4.45 -1.77
C ILE A 6 -13.52 3.75 -0.43
N ASP A 7 -14.74 3.29 -0.11
CA ASP A 7 -15.05 2.62 1.14
C ASP A 7 -14.42 1.21 1.24
N PRO A 8 -14.23 0.67 2.46
CA PRO A 8 -13.61 -0.63 2.66
C PRO A 8 -14.31 -1.80 1.98
N GLU A 9 -15.64 -1.79 1.90
CA GLU A 9 -16.41 -2.90 1.32
C GLU A 9 -16.19 -2.94 -0.19
N THR A 10 -16.27 -1.80 -0.87
CA THR A 10 -15.97 -1.70 -2.31
C THR A 10 -14.52 -2.11 -2.61
N MET A 11 -13.57 -1.66 -1.79
CA MET A 11 -12.16 -2.07 -1.91
C MET A 11 -11.98 -3.58 -1.77
N TRP A 12 -12.59 -4.19 -0.75
CA TRP A 12 -12.56 -5.63 -0.52
C TRP A 12 -13.17 -6.39 -1.70
N LEU A 13 -14.38 -6.02 -2.13
CA LEU A 13 -15.05 -6.66 -3.26
C LEU A 13 -14.25 -6.58 -4.56
N PHE A 14 -13.55 -5.47 -4.79
CA PHE A 14 -12.70 -5.31 -5.97
C PHE A 14 -11.56 -6.32 -5.99
N VAL A 15 -10.85 -6.48 -4.87
CA VAL A 15 -9.76 -7.47 -4.75
C VAL A 15 -10.31 -8.90 -4.82
N SER A 16 -11.46 -9.15 -4.19
CA SER A 16 -12.12 -10.45 -4.14
C SER A 16 -12.55 -11.00 -5.50
N GLN A 17 -12.66 -10.16 -6.54
CA GLN A 17 -12.87 -10.62 -7.91
C GLN A 17 -11.77 -11.57 -8.41
N ARG A 18 -10.55 -11.43 -7.88
CA ARG A 18 -9.39 -12.26 -8.27
C ARG A 18 -8.82 -13.08 -7.11
N ASN A 19 -9.09 -12.68 -5.88
CA ASN A 19 -8.66 -13.39 -4.69
C ASN A 19 -9.85 -13.53 -3.72
N PRO A 20 -10.73 -14.53 -3.90
CA PRO A 20 -11.94 -14.70 -3.09
C PRO A 20 -11.68 -14.83 -1.58
N ASP A 21 -10.47 -15.27 -1.20
CA ASP A 21 -10.04 -15.44 0.19
C ASP A 21 -9.41 -14.17 0.77
N PHE A 22 -9.46 -13.04 0.06
CA PHE A 22 -8.90 -11.77 0.52
C PHE A 22 -9.60 -11.29 1.81
N PRO A 23 -8.85 -11.12 2.93
CA PRO A 23 -9.44 -10.69 4.20
C PRO A 23 -9.91 -9.23 4.16
N ILE A 24 -11.16 -8.98 4.56
CA ILE A 24 -11.76 -7.64 4.59
C ILE A 24 -11.01 -6.69 5.54
N GLU A 25 -10.38 -7.23 6.58
CA GLU A 25 -9.61 -6.49 7.58
C GLU A 25 -8.43 -5.73 6.95
N ILE A 26 -7.89 -6.23 5.84
CA ILE A 26 -6.82 -5.53 5.09
C ILE A 26 -7.39 -4.28 4.42
N ALA A 27 -8.54 -4.37 3.76
CA ALA A 27 -9.20 -3.21 3.14
C ALA A 27 -9.63 -2.17 4.18
N GLN A 28 -10.17 -2.62 5.32
CA GLN A 28 -10.50 -1.76 6.45
C GLN A 28 -9.26 -1.05 7.00
N ALA A 29 -8.15 -1.77 7.18
CA ALA A 29 -6.89 -1.17 7.61
C ALA A 29 -6.39 -0.09 6.64
N PHE A 30 -6.43 -0.33 5.33
CA PHE A 30 -6.04 0.70 4.34
C PHE A 30 -6.91 1.94 4.44
N TYR A 31 -8.22 1.76 4.61
CA TYR A 31 -9.13 2.89 4.81
C TYR A 31 -8.78 3.70 6.06
N ASP A 32 -8.80 3.06 7.23
CA ASP A 32 -8.61 3.71 8.53
C ASP A 32 -7.25 4.41 8.64
N VAL A 33 -6.19 3.67 8.32
CA VAL A 33 -4.82 4.18 8.43
C VAL A 33 -4.58 5.27 7.39
N GLY A 34 -5.11 5.11 6.18
CA GLY A 34 -5.06 6.16 5.16
C GLY A 34 -5.67 7.49 5.65
N GLN A 35 -6.83 7.43 6.31
CA GLN A 35 -7.46 8.62 6.90
C GLN A 35 -6.59 9.26 7.97
N ILE A 36 -6.00 8.48 8.88
CA ILE A 36 -5.15 8.99 9.98
C ILE A 36 -3.93 9.76 9.44
N TYR A 37 -3.30 9.24 8.38
CA TYR A 37 -2.08 9.82 7.81
C TYR A 37 -2.34 10.85 6.72
N GLY A 38 -3.59 11.01 6.28
CA GLY A 38 -3.92 11.80 5.10
C GLY A 38 -3.30 11.25 3.81
N ILE A 39 -3.16 9.92 3.74
CA ILE A 39 -2.64 9.18 2.59
C ILE A 39 -3.79 8.39 1.96
N ARG A 40 -3.87 8.38 0.62
CA ARG A 40 -4.88 7.65 -0.17
C ARG A 40 -4.75 6.14 0.05
N GLY A 41 -5.44 5.61 1.06
CA GLY A 41 -5.42 4.19 1.43
C GLY A 41 -5.95 3.29 0.32
N ASP A 42 -6.93 3.76 -0.44
CA ASP A 42 -7.45 3.13 -1.64
C ASP A 42 -6.41 2.99 -2.76
N VAL A 43 -5.60 4.02 -2.97
CA VAL A 43 -4.49 3.94 -3.94
C VAL A 43 -3.32 3.11 -3.40
N ALA A 44 -3.07 3.14 -2.08
CA ALA A 44 -2.07 2.28 -1.43
C ALA A 44 -2.46 0.79 -1.48
N LEU A 45 -3.75 0.47 -1.42
CA LEU A 45 -4.26 -0.87 -1.71
C LEU A 45 -3.94 -1.27 -3.15
N CYS A 46 -4.17 -0.40 -4.13
CA CYS A 46 -3.81 -0.66 -5.53
C CYS A 46 -2.30 -0.87 -5.72
N GLN A 47 -1.47 -0.11 -5.01
CA GLN A 47 -0.03 -0.37 -4.95
C GLN A 47 0.25 -1.80 -4.43
N SER A 48 -0.43 -2.21 -3.37
CA SER A 48 -0.26 -3.55 -2.79
C SER A 48 -0.73 -4.66 -3.72
N ILE A 49 -1.81 -4.44 -4.48
CA ILE A 49 -2.26 -5.35 -5.54
C ILE A 49 -1.13 -5.59 -6.56
N LEU A 50 -0.43 -4.52 -6.96
CA LEU A 50 0.69 -4.61 -7.89
C LEU A 50 1.88 -5.38 -7.29
N GLU A 51 2.24 -5.06 -6.03
CA GLU A 51 3.41 -5.64 -5.33
C GLU A 51 3.25 -7.12 -4.99
N THR A 52 2.02 -7.53 -4.65
CA THR A 52 1.74 -8.90 -4.16
C THR A 52 1.09 -9.79 -5.22
N GLY A 53 0.76 -9.23 -6.39
CA GLY A 53 -0.04 -9.91 -7.40
C GLY A 53 -1.44 -10.24 -6.88
N TRP A 54 -2.23 -9.22 -6.56
CA TRP A 54 -3.60 -9.36 -6.02
C TRP A 54 -3.68 -10.09 -4.68
N PHE A 55 -2.66 -9.95 -3.83
CA PHE A 55 -2.53 -10.67 -2.55
C PHE A 55 -2.54 -12.19 -2.70
N LEU A 56 -2.26 -12.71 -3.90
CA LEU A 56 -2.15 -14.14 -4.15
C LEU A 56 -0.75 -14.65 -3.82
N TYR A 57 0.27 -13.78 -3.86
CA TYR A 57 1.69 -14.12 -3.61
C TYR A 57 2.22 -15.25 -4.50
N THR A 58 1.55 -15.52 -5.62
CA THR A 58 1.92 -16.55 -6.58
C THR A 58 3.14 -16.13 -7.39
N GLY A 59 3.94 -17.10 -7.86
CA GLY A 59 5.09 -16.82 -8.73
C GLY A 59 6.42 -16.52 -8.03
N GLY A 60 6.57 -16.87 -6.74
CA GLY A 60 7.87 -16.79 -6.05
C GLY A 60 8.21 -15.40 -5.52
N THR A 61 7.20 -14.70 -4.99
CA THR A 61 7.35 -13.41 -4.31
C THR A 61 8.30 -13.52 -3.10
N ALA A 62 9.01 -12.43 -2.79
CA ALA A 62 9.98 -12.38 -1.68
C ALA A 62 9.35 -12.23 -0.30
N VAL A 63 8.02 -12.03 -0.24
CA VAL A 63 7.20 -11.90 0.96
C VAL A 63 6.06 -12.91 0.89
N ARG A 64 5.66 -13.44 2.05
CA ARG A 64 4.56 -14.41 2.18
C ARG A 64 3.33 -13.79 2.83
N PRO A 65 2.12 -14.38 2.66
CA PRO A 65 0.89 -13.88 3.29
C PRO A 65 1.04 -13.64 4.80
N GLU A 66 1.72 -14.53 5.51
CA GLU A 66 1.87 -14.49 6.97
C GLU A 66 2.80 -13.36 7.46
N GLN A 67 3.52 -12.70 6.54
CA GLN A 67 4.39 -11.58 6.89
C GLN A 67 3.64 -10.25 6.98
N HIS A 68 2.38 -10.17 6.52
CA HIS A 68 1.61 -8.93 6.46
C HIS A 68 2.37 -7.77 5.79
N ASN A 69 3.27 -8.07 4.87
CA ASN A 69 4.11 -7.09 4.18
C ASN A 69 3.58 -6.87 2.77
N TYR A 70 2.67 -5.91 2.64
CA TYR A 70 1.86 -5.70 1.45
C TYR A 70 2.57 -4.90 0.35
N CYS A 71 3.77 -4.39 0.61
CA CYS A 71 4.51 -3.53 -0.31
C CYS A 71 5.98 -3.93 -0.51
N GLY A 72 6.34 -5.14 -0.10
CA GLY A 72 7.70 -5.66 -0.28
C GLY A 72 8.77 -4.96 0.55
N LEU A 73 8.38 -4.35 1.68
CA LEU A 73 9.30 -3.55 2.48
C LEU A 73 10.50 -4.38 2.96
N GLY A 74 11.71 -3.88 2.69
CA GLY A 74 12.96 -4.56 3.04
C GLY A 74 13.43 -5.62 2.02
N VAL A 75 12.68 -5.87 0.95
CA VAL A 75 13.14 -6.70 -0.17
C VAL A 75 14.10 -5.87 -1.03
N THR A 76 15.41 -6.01 -0.80
CA THR A 76 16.44 -5.23 -1.51
C THR A 76 17.01 -5.93 -2.74
N ARG A 77 16.89 -7.26 -2.83
CA ARG A 77 17.30 -8.08 -3.98
C ARG A 77 16.63 -9.46 -3.93
N LYS A 78 16.61 -10.16 -5.07
CA LYS A 78 16.04 -11.51 -5.18
C LYS A 78 16.63 -12.44 -4.11
N GLY A 79 15.75 -13.15 -3.39
CA GLY A 79 16.13 -14.10 -2.34
C GLY A 79 16.30 -13.50 -0.93
N ILE A 80 16.28 -12.17 -0.79
CA ILE A 80 16.24 -11.54 0.54
C ILE A 80 14.78 -11.45 1.00
N ARG A 81 14.51 -11.97 2.20
CA ARG A 81 13.19 -11.87 2.83
C ARG A 81 12.92 -10.43 3.26
N GLY A 82 11.72 -9.94 2.95
CA GLY A 82 11.25 -8.66 3.47
C GLY A 82 10.97 -8.70 4.97
N HIS A 83 10.62 -7.55 5.53
CA HIS A 83 10.13 -7.46 6.91
C HIS A 83 8.82 -8.24 7.11
N ALA A 84 8.50 -8.55 8.36
CA ALA A 84 7.24 -9.14 8.77
C ALA A 84 6.61 -8.30 9.87
N PHE A 85 5.30 -8.20 9.86
CA PHE A 85 4.49 -7.43 10.81
C PHE A 85 3.51 -8.37 11.51
N LYS A 86 3.04 -8.00 12.70
CA LYS A 86 2.29 -8.90 13.58
C LYS A 86 0.89 -9.22 13.06
N ASP A 87 0.27 -8.26 12.37
CA ASP A 87 -1.12 -8.32 11.94
C ASP A 87 -1.35 -7.42 10.70
N PRO A 88 -2.52 -7.55 10.03
CA PRO A 88 -2.85 -6.71 8.87
C PRO A 88 -2.75 -5.20 9.12
N ARG A 89 -3.19 -4.72 10.28
CA ARG A 89 -3.21 -3.28 10.58
C ARG A 89 -1.79 -2.75 10.70
N GLU A 90 -0.90 -3.46 11.37
CA GLU A 90 0.50 -3.09 11.50
C GLU A 90 1.22 -3.12 10.16
N GLY A 91 0.96 -4.13 9.33
CA GLY A 91 1.47 -4.23 7.96
C GLY A 91 1.08 -3.05 7.06
N VAL A 92 -0.20 -2.70 7.06
CA VAL A 92 -0.70 -1.51 6.36
C VAL A 92 -0.11 -0.23 6.94
N THR A 93 0.00 -0.13 8.27
CA THR A 93 0.61 1.04 8.93
C THR A 93 2.04 1.26 8.49
N ALA A 94 2.85 0.20 8.39
CA ALA A 94 4.22 0.29 7.91
C ALA A 94 4.27 0.83 6.46
N GLN A 95 3.42 0.32 5.57
CA GLN A 95 3.35 0.81 4.19
C GLN A 95 2.92 2.27 4.10
N ILE A 96 1.85 2.66 4.81
CA ILE A 96 1.34 4.03 4.81
C ILE A 96 2.38 4.99 5.41
N GLN A 97 3.10 4.58 6.46
CA GLN A 97 4.21 5.35 6.99
C GLN A 97 5.34 5.52 5.97
N HIS A 98 5.67 4.47 5.20
CA HIS A 98 6.66 4.58 4.15
C HIS A 98 6.25 5.60 3.07
N LEU A 99 4.99 5.53 2.62
CA LEU A 99 4.40 6.51 1.70
C LEU A 99 4.37 7.93 2.31
N TYR A 100 4.05 8.04 3.60
CA TYR A 100 4.06 9.30 4.34
C TYR A 100 5.47 9.91 4.41
N ALA A 101 6.50 9.09 4.60
CA ALA A 101 7.90 9.54 4.56
C ALA A 101 8.23 10.14 3.20
N TYR A 102 7.84 9.49 2.10
CA TYR A 102 8.01 10.01 0.75
C TYR A 102 7.25 11.32 0.51
N ALA A 103 6.02 11.42 1.00
CA ALA A 103 5.11 12.51 0.70
C ALA A 103 5.24 13.74 1.60
N SER A 104 5.80 13.59 2.79
CA SER A 104 5.75 14.60 3.86
C SER A 104 7.03 14.66 4.68
N THR A 105 7.38 15.86 5.13
CA THR A 105 8.41 16.11 6.15
C THR A 105 7.82 16.27 7.57
N GLY A 106 6.50 16.24 7.70
CA GLY A 106 5.78 16.43 8.97
C GLY A 106 6.10 15.36 10.03
N ARG A 107 5.73 15.62 11.28
CA ARG A 107 5.81 14.57 12.31
C ARG A 107 4.71 13.53 12.07
N LEU A 108 4.87 12.31 12.59
CA LEU A 108 3.79 11.32 12.56
C LEU A 108 2.51 11.92 13.17
N PRO A 109 1.31 11.52 12.68
CA PRO A 109 0.05 11.94 13.27
C PRO A 109 0.00 11.71 14.79
N LYS A 110 -0.76 12.55 15.50
CA LYS A 110 -0.83 12.46 16.96
C LYS A 110 -1.39 11.10 17.39
N GLY A 111 -0.68 10.44 18.30
CA GLY A 111 -1.08 9.13 18.85
C GLY A 111 -0.50 7.93 18.09
N GLU A 112 0.11 8.17 16.92
CA GLU A 112 0.72 7.12 16.12
C GLU A 112 2.18 6.86 16.53
N GLY A 113 2.54 5.57 16.63
CA GLY A 113 3.91 5.11 16.84
C GLY A 113 4.60 4.75 15.52
N LEU A 114 5.93 4.81 15.46
CA LEU A 114 6.68 4.41 14.27
C LEU A 114 6.72 2.87 14.14
N VAL A 115 6.20 2.37 13.03
CA VAL A 115 6.13 0.94 12.67
C VAL A 115 7.08 0.62 11.51
N ASP A 116 7.19 1.52 10.52
CA ASP A 116 8.07 1.34 9.36
C ASP A 116 9.55 1.32 9.79
N PRO A 117 10.25 0.16 9.72
CA PRO A 117 11.65 0.04 10.12
C PRO A 117 12.61 0.78 9.17
N ARG A 118 12.14 1.21 8.01
CA ARG A 118 12.91 1.91 6.98
C ARG A 118 12.55 3.38 6.86
N PHE A 119 11.68 3.91 7.74
CA PHE A 119 11.18 5.28 7.65
C PHE A 119 12.30 6.32 7.63
N SER A 120 13.34 6.12 8.44
CA SER A 120 14.51 7.01 8.51
C SER A 120 15.46 6.89 7.32
N LEU A 121 15.33 5.84 6.49
CA LEU A 121 16.14 5.64 5.29
C LEU A 121 15.58 6.38 4.07
N VAL A 122 14.33 6.88 4.16
CA VAL A 122 13.70 7.67 3.10
C VAL A 122 14.15 9.11 3.21
N SER A 123 14.68 9.68 2.13
CA SER A 123 14.79 11.14 1.99
C SER A 123 13.38 11.72 1.97
N ARG A 124 12.97 12.37 3.05
CA ARG A 124 11.55 12.69 3.27
C ARG A 124 11.05 13.84 2.39
N GLY A 125 9.78 13.76 2.00
CA GLY A 125 9.10 14.81 1.21
C GLY A 125 9.52 14.89 -0.27
N VAL A 126 10.16 13.84 -0.82
CA VAL A 126 10.68 13.81 -2.19
C VAL A 126 9.70 13.31 -3.24
N ALA A 127 8.53 12.82 -2.85
CA ALA A 127 7.50 12.30 -3.76
C ALA A 127 6.08 12.60 -3.25
N SER A 128 5.50 13.70 -3.72
CA SER A 128 4.18 14.19 -3.29
C SER A 128 3.02 13.61 -4.10
N THR A 129 3.32 12.98 -5.24
CA THR A 129 2.38 12.26 -6.10
C THR A 129 2.80 10.80 -6.29
N TRP A 130 1.85 9.95 -6.72
CA TRP A 130 2.12 8.55 -7.03
C TRP A 130 3.11 8.37 -8.20
N HIS A 131 3.15 9.33 -9.14
CA HIS A 131 4.11 9.32 -10.24
C HIS A 131 5.53 9.63 -9.77
N ASP A 132 5.69 10.43 -8.73
CA ASP A 132 7.02 10.75 -8.17
C ASP A 132 7.68 9.54 -7.49
N LEU A 133 6.93 8.46 -7.24
CA LEU A 133 7.46 7.19 -6.75
C LEU A 133 8.26 6.43 -7.84
N ASN A 134 8.10 6.79 -9.10
CA ASN A 134 8.87 6.23 -10.22
C ASN A 134 10.38 6.36 -9.96
N GLY A 135 11.10 5.25 -10.06
CA GLY A 135 12.55 5.22 -9.82
C GLY A 135 12.97 5.46 -8.36
N ARG A 136 12.02 5.69 -7.44
CA ARG A 136 12.29 5.91 -6.01
C ARG A 136 11.82 4.74 -5.16
N TRP A 137 10.54 4.38 -5.30
CA TRP A 137 9.98 3.23 -4.61
C TRP A 137 10.45 1.93 -5.25
N ALA A 138 10.31 1.86 -6.58
CA ALA A 138 10.78 0.76 -7.41
C ALA A 138 11.65 1.32 -8.53
N ALA A 139 12.64 0.54 -8.98
CA ALA A 139 13.45 0.84 -10.16
C ALA A 139 12.64 0.63 -11.46
N ASN A 140 11.49 1.30 -11.56
CA ASN A 140 10.53 1.22 -12.65
C ASN A 140 9.96 2.62 -12.92
N ASN A 141 10.14 3.11 -14.16
CA ASN A 141 9.69 4.43 -14.58
C ASN A 141 8.19 4.52 -14.89
N HIS A 142 7.48 3.39 -14.89
CA HIS A 142 6.03 3.31 -15.10
C HIS A 142 5.28 2.87 -13.84
N TYR A 143 5.93 2.88 -12.69
CA TYR A 143 5.39 2.36 -11.43
C TYR A 143 4.11 3.10 -11.01
N GLY A 144 4.18 4.43 -10.86
CA GLY A 144 3.04 5.27 -10.53
C GLY A 144 1.90 5.16 -11.55
N THR A 145 2.22 5.07 -12.84
CA THR A 145 1.20 4.89 -13.89
C THR A 145 0.45 3.57 -13.75
N GLN A 146 1.14 2.47 -13.40
CA GLN A 146 0.49 1.18 -13.16
C GLN A 146 -0.42 1.21 -11.93
N ILE A 147 0.03 1.85 -10.84
CA ILE A 147 -0.79 2.05 -9.64
C ILE A 147 -2.05 2.85 -9.98
N MET A 148 -1.89 3.97 -10.68
CA MET A 148 -3.02 4.83 -11.04
C MET A 148 -3.98 4.17 -12.02
N LYS A 149 -3.50 3.26 -12.89
CA LYS A 149 -4.36 2.43 -13.73
C LYS A 149 -5.23 1.48 -12.89
N LEU A 150 -4.63 0.77 -11.93
CA LEU A 150 -5.40 -0.07 -10.99
C LEU A 150 -6.41 0.75 -10.18
N TYR A 151 -6.04 1.96 -9.79
CA TYR A 151 -6.97 2.85 -9.09
C TYR A 151 -8.12 3.33 -10.01
N ALA A 152 -7.86 3.60 -11.29
CA ALA A 152 -8.92 3.91 -12.25
C ALA A 152 -9.88 2.73 -12.43
N ASP A 153 -9.36 1.49 -12.48
CA ASP A 153 -10.18 0.27 -12.54
C ASP A 153 -11.05 0.12 -11.27
N LEU A 154 -10.48 0.41 -10.08
CA LEU A 154 -11.22 0.43 -8.82
C LEU A 154 -12.34 1.48 -8.83
N CYS A 155 -12.09 2.70 -9.33
CA CYS A 155 -13.11 3.74 -9.48
C CYS A 155 -14.24 3.30 -10.42
N ALA A 156 -13.90 2.70 -11.57
CA ALA A 156 -14.88 2.21 -12.52
C ALA A 156 -15.75 1.10 -11.92
N PHE A 157 -15.14 0.18 -11.16
CA PHE A 157 -15.85 -0.84 -10.42
C PHE A 157 -16.80 -0.23 -9.38
N SER A 158 -16.34 0.75 -8.59
CA SER A 158 -17.17 1.46 -7.61
C SER A 158 -18.38 2.14 -8.26
N ALA A 159 -18.17 2.81 -9.41
CA ALA A 159 -19.24 3.49 -10.14
C ALA A 159 -20.28 2.52 -10.71
N SER A 160 -19.90 1.31 -11.16
CA SER A 160 -20.83 0.30 -11.68
C SER A 160 -21.74 -0.33 -10.61
N ARG A 161 -21.50 -0.04 -9.33
CA ARG A 161 -22.26 -0.58 -8.19
C ARG A 161 -23.33 0.39 -7.67
N GLN A 162 -23.37 1.62 -8.17
CA GLN A 162 -24.36 2.65 -7.85
C GLN A 162 -25.53 2.56 -8.83
#